data_AF-A0A7X8GV36-F1
#
_entry.id   AF-A0A7X8GV36-F1
#
_cell.length_a   1.000
_cell.length_b   1.000
_cell.length_c   1.000
_cell.angle_alpha   90.00
_cell.angle_beta   90.00
_cell.angle_gamma   90.00
#
_symmetry.space_group_name_H-M   'P 1'
#
loop_
_entity.id
_entity.type
_entity.pdbx_description
1 polymer ?
#
loop_
_entity_poly.entity_id
_entity_poly.type
_entity_poly.pdbx_seq_one_letter_code
_entity_poly.pdbx_strand_id
1 'polypeptide(L)'
;MRNFKGKHVNIRMLVLISMLMVSSFVYAQTTYTLSTSPPYSPNTTTSNTYGLCFNVGAKSAILITKLKSTFSSTGTLSIKVWYKKDSINGVPNISTANGWILHQNVSVSVSQTTSPTEFSLTNPIEIPAGKVYGLYIEGYPKYVSSGSPQFFQDANAYINVGSNVGYCLLPGSTSALGLRQWCGAIVYQLAIVAGFDLEVISIDSPVVFKQGNNTIYTTVRNNRTDTIRWFDIAYQVDNNSPVVVTNHYPASPILINKTYQYKFSTPCNLPNQGTYNIKVWVANANDSTPDNKPANDTIKKTICTGISGTFTIGGSGADFSNFASAVGALKSCGISGPVTFLVSPGTYNERIEIPEIIGTSKNNQIKFLGSGISTCKITYAGTSSAYSTIYLNGADYVTFDGFTIENTGTTYSVGITLGNNANNNVISNNLISVYAGTSSYMIGLRGSASDGSTTAGSIGFNNYIYNNRITGGYYGIYWYNSGSSTSAKTYFNNTYEKNIIDNFYYYGVMMYYNGGTKFKFNKIYQPRYSYAYGLMMYYPAGDTIVSNVIEPGYIGIYYYYY
;
A
#
# COMPACT_ATOMS: atom_id res chain seq x y z
N MET A 1 25.19 -30.24 64.95
CA MET A 1 24.30 -29.74 66.04
C MET A 1 24.14 -28.24 65.82
N ARG A 2 22.98 -27.61 65.67
CA ARG A 2 21.62 -27.91 66.15
C ARG A 2 20.57 -27.60 65.09
N ASN A 3 19.58 -28.49 65.04
CA ASN A 3 18.25 -28.35 64.45
C ASN A 3 17.41 -27.31 65.20
N PHE A 4 16.41 -26.74 64.53
CA PHE A 4 15.03 -26.53 65.02
C PHE A 4 14.14 -26.23 63.79
N LYS A 5 13.46 -27.22 63.20
CA LYS A 5 12.06 -27.65 63.45
C LYS A 5 11.01 -26.51 63.52
N GLY A 6 10.39 -26.25 62.37
CA GLY A 6 8.95 -26.44 62.10
C GLY A 6 7.88 -25.71 62.91
N LYS A 7 6.96 -25.02 62.20
CA LYS A 7 5.52 -25.02 62.49
C LYS A 7 4.72 -24.53 61.27
N HIS A 8 3.87 -25.40 60.73
CA HIS A 8 2.71 -25.04 59.91
C HIS A 8 1.62 -24.46 60.82
N VAL A 9 1.01 -23.33 60.45
CA VAL A 9 -0.44 -23.05 60.64
C VAL A 9 -0.92 -22.16 59.48
N ASN A 10 -2.08 -22.52 58.96
CA ASN A 10 -2.78 -21.99 57.79
C ASN A 10 -3.66 -20.76 58.12
N ILE A 11 -3.85 -19.90 57.12
CA ILE A 11 -5.05 -19.09 56.80
C ILE A 11 -5.48 -18.01 57.82
N ARG A 12 -5.28 -16.72 57.44
CA ARG A 12 -6.34 -15.68 57.45
C ARG A 12 -6.07 -14.61 56.37
N MET A 13 -6.94 -14.67 55.35
CA MET A 13 -7.49 -13.57 54.55
C MET A 13 -7.03 -12.15 54.95
N LEU A 14 -6.27 -11.49 54.08
CA LEU A 14 -6.22 -10.02 54.01
C LEU A 14 -6.37 -9.60 52.54
N VAL A 15 -7.62 -9.37 52.15
CA VAL A 15 -7.97 -8.53 51.02
C VAL A 15 -7.62 -7.10 51.45
N LEU A 16 -6.61 -6.48 50.86
CA LEU A 16 -6.39 -5.03 51.01
C LEU A 16 -5.93 -4.42 49.68
N ILE A 17 -6.94 -3.93 48.96
CA ILE A 17 -6.98 -2.64 48.26
C ILE A 17 -5.81 -2.39 47.30
N SER A 18 -5.99 -2.83 46.06
CA SER A 18 -5.33 -2.22 44.89
C SER A 18 -5.85 -0.78 44.73
N MET A 19 -5.17 0.17 45.36
CA MET A 19 -5.32 1.58 44.99
C MET A 19 -4.75 1.76 43.58
N LEU A 20 -5.64 2.07 42.64
CA LEU A 20 -5.34 2.61 41.33
C LEU A 20 -4.39 3.81 41.47
N MET A 21 -3.09 3.57 41.32
CA MET A 21 -2.19 4.57 40.76
C MET A 21 -2.20 4.32 39.25
N VAL A 22 -3.24 4.83 38.57
CA VAL A 22 -3.15 5.03 37.13
C VAL A 22 -2.11 6.14 36.95
N SER A 23 -0.87 5.74 36.68
CA SER A 23 0.09 6.65 36.07
C SER A 23 -0.55 7.13 34.78
N SER A 24 -0.95 8.40 34.77
CA SER A 24 -1.51 9.09 33.62
C SER A 24 -0.42 9.28 32.57
N PHE A 25 -0.13 8.21 31.83
CA PHE A 25 0.34 8.36 30.46
C PHE A 25 -0.85 8.91 29.68
N VAL A 26 -0.88 10.23 29.54
CA VAL A 26 -1.78 10.92 28.61
C VAL A 26 -1.31 10.54 27.21
N TYR A 27 -1.86 9.46 26.65
CA TYR A 27 -1.73 9.18 25.24
C TYR A 27 -2.50 10.27 24.48
N ALA A 28 -1.83 10.96 23.56
CA ALA A 28 -2.50 11.86 22.63
C ALA A 28 -3.41 11.02 21.73
N GLN A 29 -4.70 10.93 22.07
CA GLN A 29 -5.69 10.27 21.23
C GLN A 29 -6.04 11.16 20.04
N THR A 30 -6.13 10.54 18.86
CA THR A 30 -6.68 11.19 17.66
C THR A 30 -8.04 11.77 17.98
N THR A 31 -8.20 13.06 17.71
CA THR A 31 -9.43 13.80 17.94
C THR A 31 -10.18 14.00 16.63
N TYR A 32 -11.48 13.74 16.65
CA TYR A 32 -12.38 13.88 15.51
C TYR A 32 -13.31 15.06 15.74
N THR A 33 -13.71 15.75 14.67
CA THR A 33 -14.72 16.81 14.72
C THR A 33 -15.81 16.50 13.70
N LEU A 34 -17.05 16.39 14.17
CA LEU A 34 -18.22 16.21 13.32
C LEU A 34 -19.09 17.48 13.40
N SER A 35 -19.13 18.22 12.30
CA SER A 35 -19.77 19.54 12.21
C SER A 35 -21.11 19.48 11.49
N THR A 36 -22.07 20.26 11.97
CA THR A 36 -23.29 20.62 11.23
C THR A 36 -23.14 21.98 10.53
N SER A 37 -22.19 22.80 10.98
CA SER A 37 -21.88 24.14 10.44
C SER A 37 -20.38 24.28 10.16
N PRO A 38 -19.95 24.37 8.89
CA PRO A 38 -20.71 24.16 7.65
C PRO A 38 -21.28 22.72 7.52
N PRO A 39 -22.29 22.48 6.66
CA PRO A 39 -22.86 23.38 5.65
C PRO A 39 -23.91 24.36 6.17
N TYR A 40 -24.40 24.21 7.41
CA TYR A 40 -25.36 25.17 7.94
C TYR A 40 -24.72 26.54 8.17
N SER A 41 -25.44 27.58 7.77
CA SER A 41 -25.13 28.97 8.10
C SER A 41 -26.07 29.44 9.21
N PRO A 42 -25.56 29.79 10.40
CA PRO A 42 -26.41 30.23 11.51
C PRO A 42 -27.23 31.46 11.12
N ASN A 43 -28.47 31.55 11.60
CA ASN A 43 -29.34 32.68 11.31
C ASN A 43 -28.72 34.05 11.68
N THR A 44 -29.13 35.08 10.94
CA THR A 44 -28.64 36.46 11.14
C THR A 44 -29.43 37.23 12.19
N THR A 45 -30.61 36.75 12.59
CA THR A 45 -31.47 37.41 13.57
C THR A 45 -31.06 37.08 15.01
N THR A 46 -31.12 38.06 15.90
CA THR A 46 -30.85 37.94 17.36
C THR A 46 -31.98 37.22 18.10
N SER A 47 -32.51 36.13 17.53
CA SER A 47 -33.67 35.44 18.09
C SER A 47 -33.34 34.76 19.43
N ASN A 48 -34.17 35.02 20.46
CA ASN A 48 -34.05 34.53 21.84
C ASN A 48 -34.31 33.01 21.95
N THR A 49 -33.39 32.20 21.44
CA THR A 49 -33.51 30.73 21.42
C THR A 49 -32.93 30.16 22.71
N TYR A 50 -33.74 29.89 23.72
CA TYR A 50 -33.24 29.49 25.05
C TYR A 50 -32.26 28.29 25.01
N GLY A 51 -32.55 27.28 24.18
CA GLY A 51 -31.63 26.19 23.89
C GLY A 51 -32.05 25.34 22.69
N LEU A 52 -31.19 24.40 22.28
CA LEU A 52 -31.41 23.52 21.11
C LEU A 52 -31.10 22.07 21.41
N CYS A 53 -31.90 21.18 20.83
CA CYS A 53 -31.76 19.73 20.93
C CYS A 53 -31.13 19.11 19.68
N PHE A 54 -30.37 18.03 19.87
CA PHE A 54 -29.85 17.17 18.80
C PHE A 54 -29.56 15.77 19.33
N ASN A 55 -29.54 14.77 18.46
CA ASN A 55 -29.13 13.41 18.80
C ASN A 55 -27.70 13.16 18.32
N VAL A 56 -26.90 12.47 19.11
CA VAL A 56 -25.60 11.92 18.70
C VAL A 56 -25.65 10.41 18.78
N GLY A 57 -25.38 9.74 17.67
CA GLY A 57 -25.25 8.29 17.61
C GLY A 57 -23.82 7.84 17.37
N ALA A 58 -23.43 6.78 18.05
CA ALA A 58 -22.09 6.21 18.03
C ALA A 58 -22.07 4.93 17.17
N LYS A 59 -21.28 4.90 16.10
CA LYS A 59 -20.99 3.67 15.32
C LYS A 59 -19.86 2.88 16.00
N SER A 60 -18.87 3.59 16.51
CA SER A 60 -17.87 3.10 17.47
C SER A 60 -18.07 3.79 18.81
N ALA A 61 -17.59 3.22 19.92
CA ALA A 61 -17.71 3.88 21.21
C ALA A 61 -16.90 5.20 21.20
N ILE A 62 -17.53 6.31 21.63
CA ILE A 62 -16.92 7.65 21.57
C ILE A 62 -16.97 8.35 22.92
N LEU A 63 -16.01 9.26 23.12
CA LEU A 63 -15.95 10.21 24.22
C LEU A 63 -16.09 11.62 23.63
N ILE A 64 -17.24 12.27 23.80
CA ILE A 64 -17.38 13.69 23.42
C ILE A 64 -16.61 14.52 24.43
N THR A 65 -15.57 15.20 23.98
CA THR A 65 -14.64 15.97 24.82
C THR A 65 -14.94 17.47 24.78
N LYS A 66 -15.46 17.97 23.65
CA LYS A 66 -15.82 19.38 23.47
C LYS A 66 -17.07 19.52 22.60
N LEU A 67 -17.72 20.66 22.74
CA LEU A 67 -18.81 21.09 21.86
C LEU A 67 -18.42 22.41 21.20
N LYS A 68 -18.88 22.63 19.98
CA LYS A 68 -18.83 23.93 19.31
C LYS A 68 -20.25 24.36 19.01
N SER A 69 -20.63 25.58 19.35
CA SER A 69 -21.95 26.13 19.01
C SER A 69 -21.84 27.60 18.66
N THR A 70 -22.62 28.05 17.70
CA THR A 70 -22.75 29.49 17.42
C THR A 70 -23.79 30.07 18.38
N PHE A 71 -23.54 31.25 18.95
CA PHE A 71 -24.44 31.91 19.92
C PHE A 71 -24.96 33.25 19.41
N SER A 72 -26.04 33.76 20.01
CA SER A 72 -26.73 34.98 19.56
C SER A 72 -26.04 36.29 19.94
N SER A 73 -25.13 36.28 20.92
CA SER A 73 -24.40 37.45 21.41
C SER A 73 -22.92 37.15 21.66
N THR A 74 -22.09 38.19 21.65
CA THR A 74 -20.69 38.14 22.08
C THR A 74 -20.56 38.40 23.59
N GLY A 75 -19.40 38.10 24.15
CA GLY A 75 -19.12 38.25 25.59
C GLY A 75 -19.12 36.91 26.32
N THR A 76 -19.13 36.96 27.65
CA THR A 76 -19.12 35.74 28.48
C THR A 76 -20.55 35.26 28.72
N LEU A 77 -20.88 34.09 28.18
CA LEU A 77 -22.20 33.45 28.34
C LEU A 77 -22.13 32.27 29.30
N SER A 78 -23.19 32.07 30.10
CA SER A 78 -23.37 30.86 30.91
C SER A 78 -24.11 29.81 30.09
N ILE A 79 -23.43 28.72 29.73
CA ILE A 79 -23.95 27.66 28.87
C ILE A 79 -24.19 26.42 29.71
N LYS A 80 -25.42 25.87 29.68
CA LYS A 80 -25.70 24.56 30.29
C LYS A 80 -25.75 23.48 29.22
N VAL A 81 -25.08 22.37 29.48
CA VAL A 81 -25.13 21.18 28.64
C VAL A 81 -25.91 20.10 29.38
N TRP A 82 -26.96 19.60 28.76
CA TRP A 82 -27.75 18.49 29.25
C TRP A 82 -27.66 17.33 28.27
N TYR A 83 -27.77 16.11 28.77
CA TYR A 83 -27.91 14.93 27.93
C TYR A 83 -28.86 13.90 28.53
N LYS A 84 -29.34 12.98 27.70
CA LYS A 84 -30.14 11.82 28.09
C LYS A 84 -29.63 10.59 27.34
N LYS A 85 -29.64 9.44 28.01
CA LYS A 85 -29.10 8.17 27.47
C LYS A 85 -30.03 7.46 26.47
N ASP A 86 -30.95 8.20 25.86
CA ASP A 86 -31.91 7.75 24.86
C ASP A 86 -32.04 8.81 23.76
N SER A 87 -32.56 8.42 22.59
CA SER A 87 -32.84 9.34 21.51
C SER A 87 -33.99 10.30 21.84
N ILE A 88 -33.87 11.53 21.34
CA ILE A 88 -34.97 12.49 21.27
C ILE A 88 -35.83 12.13 20.05
N ASN A 89 -37.15 12.06 20.23
CA ASN A 89 -38.12 11.84 19.17
C ASN A 89 -39.45 12.52 19.52
N GLY A 90 -39.59 13.78 19.14
CA GLY A 90 -40.67 14.68 19.53
C GLY A 90 -40.15 15.78 20.44
N VAL A 91 -41.05 16.60 20.98
CA VAL A 91 -40.72 17.75 21.83
C VAL A 91 -40.21 17.29 23.21
N PRO A 92 -38.91 17.44 23.55
CA PRO A 92 -38.40 16.94 24.83
C PRO A 92 -38.69 17.88 26.01
N ASN A 93 -39.12 17.35 27.15
CA ASN A 93 -39.20 18.11 28.40
C ASN A 93 -37.88 17.97 29.19
N ILE A 94 -37.02 19.00 29.11
CA ILE A 94 -35.68 18.99 29.72
C ILE A 94 -35.79 19.16 31.24
N SER A 95 -35.69 18.05 31.97
CA SER A 95 -35.65 18.03 33.43
C SER A 95 -35.05 16.72 33.95
N THR A 96 -34.52 16.75 35.17
CA THR A 96 -34.03 15.53 35.86
C THR A 96 -35.13 14.49 36.05
N ALA A 97 -36.36 14.92 36.32
CA ALA A 97 -37.53 14.04 36.43
C ALA A 97 -37.84 13.27 35.13
N ASN A 98 -37.46 13.81 33.98
CA ASN A 98 -37.66 13.19 32.66
C ASN A 98 -36.41 12.46 32.13
N GLY A 99 -35.45 12.17 33.01
CA GLY A 99 -34.24 11.40 32.69
C GLY A 99 -33.12 12.22 32.03
N TRP A 100 -33.21 13.54 32.02
CA TRP A 100 -32.11 14.40 31.59
C TRP A 100 -31.09 14.60 32.71
N ILE A 101 -29.81 14.60 32.35
CA ILE A 101 -28.69 14.79 33.25
C ILE A 101 -28.06 16.13 32.90
N LEU A 102 -27.99 17.04 33.87
CA LEU A 102 -27.19 18.26 33.74
C LEU A 102 -25.72 17.84 33.77
N HIS A 103 -25.05 17.93 32.62
CA HIS A 103 -23.64 17.55 32.52
C HIS A 103 -22.74 18.63 33.09
N GLN A 104 -22.93 19.88 32.68
CA GLN A 104 -22.18 21.02 33.20
C GLN A 104 -22.91 22.35 32.99
N ASN A 105 -22.54 23.34 33.80
CA ASN A 105 -22.77 24.75 33.56
C ASN A 105 -21.41 25.43 33.40
N VAL A 106 -21.13 25.99 32.22
CA VAL A 106 -19.80 26.49 31.84
C VAL A 106 -19.88 27.94 31.35
N SER A 107 -18.92 28.76 31.77
CA SER A 107 -18.74 30.12 31.22
C SER A 107 -17.94 30.04 29.91
N VAL A 108 -18.53 30.51 28.82
CA VAL A 108 -17.92 30.48 27.47
C VAL A 108 -17.73 31.91 26.98
N SER A 109 -16.50 32.26 26.61
CA SER A 109 -16.17 33.55 25.99
C SER A 109 -16.44 33.51 24.48
N VAL A 110 -17.52 34.14 24.05
CA VAL A 110 -17.96 34.19 22.65
C VAL A 110 -17.40 35.45 21.98
N SER A 111 -16.49 35.28 21.02
CA SER A 111 -15.87 36.39 20.29
C SER A 111 -16.66 36.84 19.06
N GLN A 112 -17.50 35.96 18.50
CA GLN A 112 -18.28 36.22 17.28
C GLN A 112 -19.59 35.42 17.25
N THR A 113 -20.57 35.92 16.51
CA THR A 113 -21.92 35.30 16.42
C THR A 113 -22.18 34.64 15.06
N THR A 114 -21.17 34.56 14.19
CA THR A 114 -21.28 34.04 12.82
C THR A 114 -20.63 32.67 12.63
N SER A 115 -19.86 32.17 13.61
CA SER A 115 -19.30 30.82 13.57
C SER A 115 -19.27 30.16 14.95
N PRO A 116 -19.19 28.82 15.01
CA PRO A 116 -19.22 28.10 16.28
C PRO A 116 -18.05 28.45 17.19
N THR A 117 -18.35 28.76 18.46
CA THR A 117 -17.37 28.88 19.54
C THR A 117 -17.18 27.52 20.20
N GLU A 118 -15.93 27.06 20.33
CA GLU A 118 -15.57 25.82 21.01
C GLU A 118 -15.48 26.00 22.52
N PHE A 119 -15.99 25.04 23.28
CA PHE A 119 -15.81 24.95 24.72
C PHE A 119 -15.66 23.50 25.19
N SER A 120 -14.80 23.28 26.17
CA SER A 120 -14.50 21.94 26.69
C SER A 120 -15.58 21.42 27.63
N LEU A 121 -15.77 20.11 27.62
CA LEU A 121 -16.53 19.41 28.64
C LEU A 121 -15.60 19.05 29.81
N THR A 122 -16.07 19.23 31.04
CA THR A 122 -15.30 18.98 32.27
C THR A 122 -14.98 17.50 32.43
N ASN A 123 -15.92 16.64 32.03
CA ASN A 123 -15.73 15.21 31.84
C ASN A 123 -16.26 14.83 30.46
N PRO A 124 -15.64 13.90 29.72
CA PRO A 124 -16.21 13.50 28.45
C PRO A 124 -17.58 12.83 28.60
N ILE A 125 -18.49 13.05 27.65
CA ILE A 125 -19.75 12.28 27.55
C ILE A 125 -19.44 11.02 26.75
N GLU A 126 -19.48 9.86 27.41
CA GLU A 126 -19.31 8.55 26.76
C GLU A 126 -20.61 8.09 26.09
N ILE A 127 -20.53 7.72 24.82
CA ILE A 127 -21.61 7.07 24.08
C ILE A 127 -21.11 5.71 23.57
N PRO A 128 -21.61 4.58 24.11
CA PRO A 128 -21.21 3.26 23.66
C PRO A 128 -21.55 3.00 22.19
N ALA A 129 -20.80 2.11 21.54
CA ALA A 129 -21.07 1.70 20.17
C ALA A 129 -22.51 1.20 20.00
N GLY A 130 -23.20 1.66 18.96
CA GLY A 130 -24.59 1.33 18.66
C GLY A 130 -25.64 2.07 19.50
N LYS A 131 -25.24 3.01 20.37
CA LYS A 131 -26.16 3.82 21.19
C LYS A 131 -26.34 5.23 20.63
N VAL A 132 -27.47 5.84 20.99
CA VAL A 132 -27.85 7.21 20.59
C VAL A 132 -28.26 7.98 21.82
N TYR A 133 -27.59 9.11 22.08
CA TYR A 133 -27.91 10.00 23.20
C TYR A 133 -28.51 11.30 22.66
N GLY A 134 -29.51 11.81 23.39
CA GLY A 134 -30.05 13.15 23.19
C GLY A 134 -29.23 14.19 23.94
N LEU A 135 -28.91 15.31 23.29
CA LEU A 135 -28.19 16.43 23.88
C LEU A 135 -29.01 17.71 23.76
N TYR A 136 -28.85 18.59 24.74
CA TYR A 136 -29.45 19.92 24.78
C TYR A 136 -28.42 20.96 25.24
N ILE A 137 -28.29 22.05 24.47
CA ILE A 137 -27.42 23.19 24.79
C ILE A 137 -28.32 24.39 25.13
N GLU A 138 -28.25 24.85 26.37
CA GLU A 138 -28.91 26.06 26.87
C GLU A 138 -27.91 27.23 26.86
N GLY A 139 -28.37 28.42 26.48
CA GLY A 139 -27.54 29.63 26.46
C GLY A 139 -27.53 30.35 25.11
N TYR A 140 -28.71 30.45 24.49
CA TYR A 140 -28.90 31.23 23.26
C TYR A 140 -28.15 30.75 22.01
N PRO A 141 -28.09 29.43 21.70
CA PRO A 141 -27.47 28.96 20.48
C PRO A 141 -28.27 29.34 19.23
N LYS A 142 -27.56 29.62 18.14
CA LYS A 142 -28.13 29.86 16.81
C LYS A 142 -28.46 28.55 16.10
N TYR A 143 -29.39 28.66 15.16
CA TYR A 143 -29.96 27.53 14.42
C TYR A 143 -30.23 27.92 12.96
N VAL A 144 -30.61 26.91 12.16
CA VAL A 144 -31.33 27.08 10.90
C VAL A 144 -32.75 26.56 11.03
N SER A 145 -33.74 27.26 10.46
CA SER A 145 -35.16 26.89 10.58
C SER A 145 -35.54 25.71 9.68
N SER A 146 -34.83 25.53 8.57
CA SER A 146 -35.01 24.44 7.62
C SER A 146 -33.74 24.29 6.77
N GLY A 147 -32.94 23.28 7.08
CA GLY A 147 -31.66 23.00 6.45
C GLY A 147 -31.52 21.52 6.07
N SER A 148 -30.79 21.30 4.98
CA SER A 148 -30.38 19.97 4.50
C SER A 148 -28.86 19.92 4.43
N PRO A 149 -28.20 18.79 4.80
CA PRO A 149 -28.79 17.54 5.28
C PRO A 149 -29.26 17.63 6.73
N GLN A 150 -30.21 16.79 7.16
CA GLN A 150 -30.64 16.70 8.57
C GLN A 150 -29.80 15.70 9.41
N PHE A 151 -28.90 14.98 8.73
CA PHE A 151 -28.08 13.91 9.27
C PHE A 151 -26.63 14.14 8.83
N PHE A 152 -25.72 14.27 9.79
CA PHE A 152 -24.29 14.51 9.57
C PHE A 152 -23.54 13.32 10.13
N GLN A 153 -22.58 12.75 9.39
CA GLN A 153 -21.88 11.54 9.82
C GLN A 153 -20.45 11.48 9.34
N ASP A 154 -19.64 10.73 10.07
CA ASP A 154 -18.34 10.24 9.66
C ASP A 154 -18.29 8.69 9.82
N ALA A 155 -17.09 8.12 9.84
CA ALA A 155 -16.89 6.67 10.02
C ALA A 155 -17.32 6.16 11.41
N ASN A 156 -17.27 6.98 12.45
CA ASN A 156 -17.40 6.56 13.84
C ASN A 156 -18.67 7.08 14.54
N ALA A 157 -19.27 8.17 14.07
CA ALA A 157 -20.40 8.83 14.72
C ALA A 157 -21.35 9.53 13.73
N TYR A 158 -22.53 9.92 14.23
CA TYR A 158 -23.46 10.77 13.51
C TYR A 158 -24.19 11.77 14.43
N ILE A 159 -24.58 12.91 13.88
CA ILE A 159 -25.48 13.91 14.49
C ILE A 159 -26.78 13.94 13.69
N ASN A 160 -27.92 13.84 14.38
CA ASN A 160 -29.25 14.03 13.80
C ASN A 160 -29.90 15.28 14.41
N VAL A 161 -30.33 16.19 13.53
CA VAL A 161 -31.01 17.46 13.85
C VAL A 161 -32.35 17.58 13.10
N GLY A 162 -32.95 16.46 12.72
CA GLY A 162 -34.17 16.41 11.89
C GLY A 162 -35.46 16.81 12.61
N SER A 163 -36.58 16.64 11.90
CA SER A 163 -37.90 17.22 12.22
C SER A 163 -38.48 16.89 13.60
N ASN A 164 -38.06 15.77 14.21
CA ASN A 164 -38.48 15.34 15.56
C ASN A 164 -37.38 15.50 16.62
N VAL A 165 -36.29 16.20 16.30
CA VAL A 165 -35.10 16.28 17.15
C VAL A 165 -34.69 17.73 17.38
N GLY A 166 -34.55 18.51 16.31
CA GLY A 166 -34.11 19.91 16.37
C GLY A 166 -35.22 20.82 16.87
N TYR A 167 -35.48 20.88 18.17
CA TYR A 167 -36.47 21.80 18.75
C TYR A 167 -35.80 22.85 19.64
N CYS A 168 -36.43 24.04 19.69
CA CYS A 168 -36.09 25.10 20.65
C CYS A 168 -37.08 25.12 21.81
N LEU A 169 -36.55 25.01 23.03
CA LEU A 169 -37.35 24.88 24.25
C LEU A 169 -36.67 25.58 25.45
N LEU A 170 -37.50 25.97 26.41
CA LEU A 170 -37.11 26.27 27.79
C LEU A 170 -37.11 24.98 28.62
N PRO A 171 -36.19 24.81 29.58
CA PRO A 171 -36.29 23.75 30.57
C PRO A 171 -37.65 23.78 31.28
N GLY A 172 -38.36 22.66 31.28
CA GLY A 172 -39.72 22.56 31.83
C GLY A 172 -40.87 22.98 30.90
N SER A 173 -40.60 23.46 29.68
CA SER A 173 -41.64 23.77 28.68
C SER A 173 -42.05 22.54 27.87
N THR A 174 -43.34 22.43 27.54
CA THR A 174 -43.91 21.40 26.66
C THR A 174 -44.33 21.93 25.28
N SER A 175 -44.22 23.23 25.03
CA SER A 175 -44.61 23.86 23.75
C SER A 175 -43.38 24.28 22.95
N ALA A 176 -43.06 23.52 21.89
CA ALA A 176 -41.90 23.80 21.02
C ALA A 176 -42.16 24.94 20.03
N LEU A 177 -41.12 25.76 19.79
CA LEU A 177 -41.09 26.79 18.75
C LEU A 177 -40.54 26.23 17.43
N GLY A 178 -41.30 25.36 16.75
CA GLY A 178 -40.96 24.84 15.40
C GLY A 178 -39.62 24.09 15.28
N LEU A 179 -39.32 23.57 14.09
CA LEU A 179 -38.04 22.92 13.78
C LEU A 179 -36.92 23.98 13.74
N ARG A 180 -35.87 23.74 14.54
CA ARG A 180 -34.67 24.57 14.68
C ARG A 180 -33.46 23.66 14.82
N GLN A 181 -32.65 23.60 13.76
CA GLN A 181 -31.55 22.66 13.66
C GLN A 181 -30.28 23.31 14.14
N TRP A 182 -29.55 22.60 14.99
CA TRP A 182 -28.36 23.10 15.66
C TRP A 182 -27.21 23.38 14.70
N CYS A 183 -26.60 24.56 14.84
CA CYS A 183 -25.40 24.98 14.11
C CYS A 183 -24.17 24.87 15.03
N GLY A 184 -23.39 23.81 14.85
CA GLY A 184 -22.27 23.53 15.72
C GLY A 184 -21.43 22.33 15.29
N ALA A 185 -20.73 21.74 16.25
CA ALA A 185 -19.97 20.51 16.07
C ALA A 185 -19.78 19.79 17.41
N ILE A 186 -19.62 18.47 17.35
CA ILE A 186 -19.04 17.70 18.47
C ILE A 186 -17.56 17.45 18.19
N VAL A 187 -16.73 17.51 19.22
CA VAL A 187 -15.32 17.11 19.17
C VAL A 187 -15.16 15.90 20.07
N TYR A 188 -14.73 14.77 19.51
CA TYR A 188 -14.73 13.49 20.22
C TYR A 188 -13.45 12.68 19.98
N GLN A 189 -13.22 11.72 20.86
CA GLN A 189 -12.19 10.69 20.74
C GLN A 189 -12.87 9.31 20.75
N LEU A 190 -12.20 8.27 20.27
CA LEU A 190 -12.70 6.90 20.44
C LEU A 190 -12.55 6.50 21.91
N ALA A 191 -13.61 5.98 22.51
CA ALA A 191 -13.54 5.45 23.86
C ALA A 191 -12.59 4.24 23.89
N ILE A 192 -11.62 4.24 24.80
CA ILE A 192 -10.81 3.05 24.99
C ILE A 192 -11.64 2.05 25.78
N VAL A 193 -11.82 0.87 25.21
CA VAL A 193 -12.64 -0.18 25.81
C VAL A 193 -11.73 -1.12 26.60
N ALA A 194 -12.06 -1.34 27.87
CA ALA A 194 -11.41 -2.34 28.71
C ALA A 194 -11.65 -3.76 28.19
N GLY A 195 -10.83 -4.70 28.68
CA GLY A 195 -10.83 -6.10 28.27
C GLY A 195 -9.69 -6.47 27.35
N PHE A 196 -9.72 -7.72 26.89
CA PHE A 196 -8.71 -8.33 26.02
C PHE A 196 -9.22 -8.42 24.59
N ASP A 197 -8.36 -8.10 23.61
CA ASP A 197 -8.65 -8.17 22.18
C ASP A 197 -7.31 -8.30 21.45
N LEU A 198 -6.93 -9.54 21.12
CA LEU A 198 -5.71 -9.84 20.39
C LEU A 198 -6.08 -10.22 18.96
N GLU A 199 -5.85 -9.31 18.04
CA GLU A 199 -6.13 -9.51 16.61
C GLU A 199 -4.94 -10.13 15.89
N VAL A 200 -5.19 -11.02 14.93
CA VAL A 200 -4.19 -11.41 13.93
C VAL A 200 -4.27 -10.45 12.74
N ILE A 201 -3.26 -9.61 12.56
CA ILE A 201 -3.24 -8.59 11.52
C ILE A 201 -2.79 -9.18 10.17
N SER A 202 -1.77 -10.03 10.18
CA SER A 202 -1.11 -10.45 8.95
C SER A 202 -0.36 -11.77 9.05
N ILE A 203 -0.21 -12.42 7.90
CA ILE A 203 0.79 -13.46 7.63
C ILE A 203 1.91 -12.78 6.84
N ASP A 204 3.03 -12.53 7.51
CA ASP A 204 4.09 -11.62 7.05
C ASP A 204 5.08 -12.30 6.10
N SER A 205 5.40 -13.57 6.37
CA SER A 205 6.47 -14.29 5.67
C SER A 205 6.18 -15.80 5.63
N PRO A 206 6.64 -16.50 4.57
CA PRO A 206 7.33 -15.94 3.40
C PRO A 206 6.39 -15.17 2.46
N VAL A 207 6.96 -14.22 1.72
CA VAL A 207 6.23 -13.50 0.65
C VAL A 207 5.89 -14.46 -0.49
N VAL A 208 6.84 -15.32 -0.87
CA VAL A 208 6.65 -16.43 -1.81
C VAL A 208 6.85 -17.74 -1.06
N PHE A 209 5.80 -18.55 -1.00
CA PHE A 209 5.89 -19.89 -0.44
C PHE A 209 6.59 -20.83 -1.41
N LYS A 210 7.30 -21.83 -0.89
CA LYS A 210 7.95 -22.86 -1.69
C LYS A 210 7.35 -24.23 -1.45
N GLN A 211 7.50 -25.14 -2.40
CA GLN A 211 7.32 -26.56 -2.12
C GLN A 211 8.30 -26.99 -1.02
N GLY A 212 7.80 -27.77 -0.06
CA GLY A 212 8.51 -28.21 1.12
C GLY A 212 8.32 -27.26 2.31
N ASN A 213 9.36 -27.12 3.13
CA ASN A 213 9.28 -26.43 4.42
C ASN A 213 9.39 -24.91 4.28
N ASN A 214 8.44 -24.20 4.88
CA ASN A 214 8.36 -22.74 4.98
C ASN A 214 8.31 -22.31 6.45
N THR A 215 8.83 -21.13 6.78
CA THR A 215 8.73 -20.57 8.13
C THR A 215 7.72 -19.43 8.14
N ILE A 216 6.64 -19.59 8.91
CA ILE A 216 5.58 -18.59 9.01
C ILE A 216 5.97 -17.53 10.05
N TYR A 217 5.89 -16.26 9.63
CA TYR A 217 5.86 -15.12 10.55
C TYR A 217 4.46 -14.49 10.49
N THR A 218 3.94 -14.09 11.64
CA THR A 218 2.62 -13.47 11.75
C THR A 218 2.65 -12.34 12.76
N THR A 219 1.93 -11.25 12.47
CA THR A 219 1.84 -10.10 13.37
C THR A 219 0.47 -10.05 14.02
N VAL A 220 0.47 -9.87 15.34
CA VAL A 220 -0.73 -9.70 16.17
C VAL A 220 -0.75 -8.30 16.81
N ARG A 221 -1.92 -7.81 17.22
CA ARG A 221 -2.09 -6.51 17.90
C ARG A 221 -3.09 -6.59 19.03
N ASN A 222 -2.77 -5.91 20.13
CA ASN A 222 -3.72 -5.66 21.19
C ASN A 222 -4.58 -4.43 20.87
N ASN A 223 -5.89 -4.60 20.69
CA ASN A 223 -6.82 -3.51 20.35
C ASN A 223 -7.53 -2.89 21.57
N ARG A 224 -7.29 -3.39 22.78
CA ARG A 224 -7.92 -2.90 24.02
C ARG A 224 -6.90 -2.52 25.09
N THR A 225 -7.35 -1.89 26.18
CA THR A 225 -6.42 -1.38 27.21
C THR A 225 -5.66 -2.48 27.93
N ASP A 226 -6.27 -3.65 28.11
CA ASP A 226 -5.71 -4.62 29.02
C ASP A 226 -4.51 -5.29 28.36
N THR A 227 -3.38 -5.21 29.04
CA THR A 227 -2.10 -5.66 28.49
C THR A 227 -2.09 -7.18 28.29
N ILE A 228 -1.78 -7.64 27.08
CA ILE A 228 -1.63 -9.07 26.78
C ILE A 228 -0.24 -9.54 27.20
N ARG A 229 -0.19 -10.55 28.06
CA ARG A 229 1.03 -11.14 28.64
C ARG A 229 1.30 -12.55 28.14
N TRP A 230 0.26 -13.30 27.79
CA TRP A 230 0.36 -14.58 27.10
C TRP A 230 -0.86 -14.82 26.21
N PHE A 231 -0.69 -15.72 25.24
CA PHE A 231 -1.74 -16.18 24.34
C PHE A 231 -1.34 -17.52 23.72
N ASP A 232 -2.31 -18.21 23.15
CA ASP A 232 -2.08 -19.34 22.26
C ASP A 232 -2.09 -18.85 20.82
N ILE A 233 -1.27 -19.45 19.97
CA ILE A 233 -1.22 -19.13 18.54
C ILE A 233 -1.04 -20.38 17.71
N ALA A 234 -1.72 -20.42 16.57
CA ALA A 234 -1.71 -21.60 15.71
C ALA A 234 -1.79 -21.25 14.24
N TYR A 235 -1.28 -22.17 13.40
CA TYR A 235 -1.55 -22.16 11.97
C TYR A 235 -2.06 -23.52 11.51
N GLN A 236 -2.78 -23.50 10.39
CA GLN A 236 -3.27 -24.67 9.70
C GLN A 236 -3.11 -24.48 8.19
N VAL A 237 -2.70 -25.57 7.52
CA VAL A 237 -2.65 -25.65 6.05
C VAL A 237 -3.83 -26.48 5.59
N ASP A 238 -4.70 -25.89 4.77
CA ASP A 238 -5.98 -26.44 4.35
C ASP A 238 -6.76 -27.01 5.54
N ASN A 239 -7.04 -28.31 5.53
CA ASN A 239 -7.75 -29.02 6.58
C ASN A 239 -6.82 -29.98 7.37
N ASN A 240 -5.50 -29.83 7.25
CA ASN A 240 -4.54 -30.67 7.96
C ASN A 240 -4.57 -30.42 9.47
N SER A 241 -3.92 -31.27 10.25
CA SER A 241 -3.77 -31.03 11.69
C SER A 241 -3.05 -29.70 11.94
N PRO A 242 -3.58 -28.85 12.82
CA PRO A 242 -2.98 -27.55 13.07
C PRO A 242 -1.71 -27.68 13.91
N VAL A 243 -0.79 -26.76 13.68
CA VAL A 243 0.34 -26.54 14.57
C VAL A 243 -0.09 -25.50 15.60
N VAL A 244 -0.14 -25.92 16.87
CA VAL A 244 -0.59 -25.10 17.99
C VAL A 244 0.58 -24.86 18.94
N VAL A 245 0.77 -23.61 19.34
CA VAL A 245 1.68 -23.19 20.40
C VAL A 245 0.84 -22.64 21.52
N THR A 246 0.89 -23.31 22.67
CA THR A 246 0.14 -22.91 23.85
C THR A 246 1.00 -22.12 24.82
N ASN A 247 0.38 -21.21 25.57
CA ASN A 247 1.01 -20.38 26.60
C ASN A 247 2.27 -19.65 26.09
N HIS A 248 2.17 -19.01 24.93
CA HIS A 248 3.28 -18.22 24.41
C HIS A 248 3.43 -16.92 25.19
N TYR A 249 4.64 -16.66 25.70
CA TYR A 249 5.00 -15.43 26.42
C TYR A 249 5.86 -14.53 25.52
N PRO A 250 5.32 -13.43 24.96
CA PRO A 250 6.13 -12.46 24.23
C PRO A 250 7.20 -11.84 25.16
N ALA A 251 8.38 -11.55 24.61
CA ALA A 251 9.52 -11.00 25.36
C ALA A 251 9.21 -9.66 26.06
N SER A 252 8.19 -8.93 25.59
CA SER A 252 7.60 -7.79 26.28
C SER A 252 6.08 -7.89 26.15
N PRO A 253 5.31 -7.54 27.21
CA PRO A 253 3.86 -7.53 27.13
C PRO A 253 3.34 -6.62 26.02
N ILE A 254 2.27 -7.04 25.35
CA ILE A 254 1.68 -6.30 24.24
C ILE A 254 0.73 -5.25 24.81
N LEU A 255 1.22 -4.01 24.90
CA LEU A 255 0.43 -2.85 25.30
C LEU A 255 -0.62 -2.51 24.24
N ILE A 256 -1.61 -1.71 24.62
CA ILE A 256 -2.64 -1.23 23.70
C ILE A 256 -2.05 -0.64 22.41
N ASN A 257 -2.65 -1.00 21.27
CA ASN A 257 -2.24 -0.62 19.92
C ASN A 257 -0.81 -0.98 19.54
N LYS A 258 -0.11 -1.81 20.34
CA LYS A 258 1.19 -2.35 19.99
C LYS A 258 1.02 -3.67 19.27
N THR A 259 1.96 -3.92 18.37
CA THR A 259 2.06 -5.14 17.60
C THR A 259 3.13 -6.06 18.18
N TYR A 260 2.98 -7.35 17.92
CA TYR A 260 3.98 -8.36 18.20
C TYR A 260 4.08 -9.32 17.02
N GLN A 261 5.29 -9.56 16.52
CA GLN A 261 5.53 -10.54 15.46
C GLN A 261 5.95 -11.87 16.08
N TYR A 262 5.24 -12.94 15.72
CA TYR A 262 5.54 -14.30 16.12
C TYR A 262 6.14 -15.09 14.96
N LYS A 263 7.14 -15.93 15.26
CA LYS A 263 7.79 -16.87 14.34
C LYS A 263 7.48 -18.30 14.77
N PHE A 264 6.82 -19.07 13.92
CA PHE A 264 6.61 -20.49 14.18
C PHE A 264 7.92 -21.27 14.05
N SER A 265 8.22 -22.10 15.07
CA SER A 265 9.41 -22.97 15.06
C SER A 265 9.19 -24.23 14.20
N THR A 266 7.98 -24.79 14.23
CA THR A 266 7.59 -25.89 13.35
C THR A 266 7.39 -25.36 11.92
N PRO A 267 8.08 -25.93 10.92
CA PRO A 267 7.89 -25.50 9.54
C PRO A 267 6.51 -25.83 9.00
N CYS A 268 5.95 -24.91 8.22
CA CYS A 268 4.80 -25.13 7.37
C CYS A 268 5.24 -25.93 6.13
N ASN A 269 4.90 -27.21 6.08
CA ASN A 269 5.22 -28.08 4.95
C ASN A 269 4.13 -28.01 3.88
N LEU A 270 4.52 -27.67 2.65
CA LEU A 270 3.68 -27.68 1.45
C LEU A 270 4.19 -28.80 0.52
N PRO A 271 3.59 -29.99 0.52
CA PRO A 271 4.23 -31.18 -0.06
C PRO A 271 4.42 -31.10 -1.58
N ASN A 272 3.54 -30.39 -2.29
CA ASN A 272 3.53 -30.31 -3.74
C ASN A 272 3.52 -28.85 -4.22
N GLN A 273 3.84 -28.64 -5.49
CA GLN A 273 3.54 -27.38 -6.16
C GLN A 273 2.02 -27.20 -6.22
N GLY A 274 1.50 -26.03 -5.85
CA GLY A 274 0.07 -25.77 -5.94
C GLY A 274 -0.42 -24.61 -5.08
N THR A 275 -1.74 -24.60 -4.89
CA THR A 275 -2.46 -23.61 -4.09
C THR A 275 -2.89 -24.21 -2.76
N TYR A 276 -2.74 -23.45 -1.68
CA TYR A 276 -3.02 -23.86 -0.31
C TYR A 276 -3.77 -22.74 0.42
N ASN A 277 -4.60 -23.10 1.39
CA ASN A 277 -5.24 -22.15 2.30
C ASN A 277 -4.50 -22.16 3.64
N ILE A 278 -3.88 -21.04 4.00
CA ILE A 278 -3.26 -20.88 5.31
C ILE A 278 -4.24 -20.16 6.22
N LYS A 279 -4.54 -20.76 7.36
CA LYS A 279 -5.28 -20.14 8.46
C LYS A 279 -4.30 -19.89 9.60
N VAL A 280 -4.30 -18.68 10.16
CA VAL A 280 -3.58 -18.35 11.39
C VAL A 280 -4.57 -17.76 12.37
N TRP A 281 -4.50 -18.16 13.63
CA TRP A 281 -5.34 -17.60 14.67
C TRP A 281 -4.64 -17.54 16.02
N VAL A 282 -5.16 -16.67 16.89
CA VAL A 282 -4.83 -16.62 18.31
C VAL A 282 -6.00 -17.10 19.16
N ALA A 283 -5.72 -17.49 20.39
CA ALA A 283 -6.71 -17.85 21.40
C ALA A 283 -6.16 -17.61 22.81
N ASN A 284 -7.00 -17.75 23.84
CA ASN A 284 -6.59 -17.79 25.25
C ASN A 284 -5.73 -16.57 25.67
N ALA A 285 -6.03 -15.38 25.15
CA ALA A 285 -5.28 -14.18 25.46
C ALA A 285 -5.50 -13.80 26.94
N ASN A 286 -4.46 -13.94 27.78
CA ASN A 286 -4.56 -13.89 29.24
C ASN A 286 -5.73 -14.73 29.81
N ASP A 287 -5.90 -15.96 29.32
CA ASP A 287 -6.98 -16.88 29.71
C ASP A 287 -8.40 -16.42 29.32
N SER A 288 -8.52 -15.44 28.42
CA SER A 288 -9.80 -15.04 27.83
C SER A 288 -10.12 -15.84 26.57
N THR A 289 -11.23 -16.59 26.58
CA THR A 289 -11.60 -17.48 25.47
C THR A 289 -13.12 -17.55 25.26
N PRO A 290 -13.66 -16.97 24.16
CA PRO A 290 -12.99 -16.00 23.30
C PRO A 290 -12.63 -14.72 24.06
N ASP A 291 -11.79 -13.89 23.46
CA ASP A 291 -11.60 -12.53 23.96
C ASP A 291 -12.83 -11.66 23.64
N ASN A 292 -12.73 -10.34 23.86
CA ASN A 292 -13.89 -9.46 23.66
C ASN A 292 -14.23 -9.17 22.19
N LYS A 293 -13.42 -9.63 21.22
CA LYS A 293 -13.66 -9.41 19.79
C LYS A 293 -13.25 -10.61 18.92
N PRO A 294 -13.85 -11.81 19.11
CA PRO A 294 -13.47 -13.06 18.42
C PRO A 294 -13.46 -13.03 16.89
N ALA A 295 -14.07 -12.03 16.27
CA ALA A 295 -14.14 -11.87 14.83
C ALA A 295 -12.78 -11.51 14.18
N ASN A 296 -11.82 -11.01 14.95
CA ASN A 296 -10.50 -10.58 14.45
C ASN A 296 -9.34 -11.50 14.90
N ASP A 297 -9.63 -12.55 15.69
CA ASP A 297 -8.65 -13.53 16.17
C ASP A 297 -8.08 -14.41 15.06
N THR A 298 -8.69 -14.43 13.87
CA THR A 298 -8.33 -15.34 12.78
C THR A 298 -8.17 -14.61 11.44
N ILE A 299 -7.07 -14.91 10.74
CA ILE A 299 -6.89 -14.58 9.32
C ILE A 299 -6.80 -15.86 8.48
N LYS A 300 -7.33 -15.81 7.25
CA LYS A 300 -7.19 -16.84 6.23
C LYS A 300 -6.59 -16.22 4.98
N LYS A 301 -5.66 -16.93 4.34
CA LYS A 301 -5.01 -16.50 3.10
C LYS A 301 -4.86 -17.70 2.18
N THR A 302 -5.39 -17.59 0.97
CA THR A 302 -5.03 -18.50 -0.12
C THR A 302 -3.67 -18.07 -0.66
N ILE A 303 -2.72 -19.00 -0.65
CA ILE A 303 -1.36 -18.82 -1.18
C ILE A 303 -1.12 -19.86 -2.26
N CYS A 304 -0.10 -19.62 -3.07
CA CYS A 304 0.45 -20.65 -3.94
C CYS A 304 1.96 -20.70 -3.82
N THR A 305 2.54 -21.81 -4.23
CA THR A 305 3.98 -22.00 -4.22
C THR A 305 4.60 -21.34 -5.44
N GLY A 306 5.66 -20.55 -5.26
CA GLY A 306 6.48 -20.05 -6.37
C GLY A 306 7.33 -21.16 -6.96
N ILE A 307 7.62 -21.09 -8.26
CA ILE A 307 8.43 -22.11 -8.94
C ILE A 307 9.93 -21.91 -8.66
N SER A 308 10.70 -22.98 -8.75
CA SER A 308 12.16 -22.96 -8.70
C SER A 308 12.72 -24.17 -9.44
N GLY A 309 13.93 -24.05 -9.99
CA GLY A 309 14.57 -25.12 -10.74
C GLY A 309 14.65 -24.86 -12.24
N THR A 310 14.85 -25.93 -13.01
CA THR A 310 14.98 -25.88 -14.46
C THR A 310 13.73 -26.41 -15.12
N PHE A 311 13.24 -25.68 -16.12
CA PHE A 311 12.05 -26.01 -16.92
C PHE A 311 12.40 -25.93 -18.41
N THR A 312 11.56 -26.52 -19.24
CA THR A 312 11.68 -26.51 -20.69
C THR A 312 10.55 -25.71 -21.34
N ILE A 313 10.84 -24.98 -22.41
CA ILE A 313 9.85 -24.28 -23.22
C ILE A 313 9.89 -24.81 -24.65
N GLY A 314 8.72 -25.20 -25.16
CA GLY A 314 8.52 -25.65 -26.53
C GLY A 314 9.07 -27.05 -26.83
N GLY A 315 8.54 -27.67 -27.89
CA GLY A 315 8.78 -29.08 -28.23
C GLY A 315 7.81 -30.03 -27.53
N SER A 316 7.84 -31.30 -27.93
CA SER A 316 6.97 -32.34 -27.35
C SER A 316 7.42 -32.68 -25.93
N GLY A 317 6.50 -32.67 -24.97
CA GLY A 317 6.76 -33.03 -23.57
C GLY A 317 7.45 -31.93 -22.74
N ALA A 318 7.56 -30.71 -23.25
CA ALA A 318 8.09 -29.59 -22.50
C ALA A 318 7.19 -29.17 -21.34
N ASP A 319 7.78 -28.63 -20.27
CA ASP A 319 7.07 -28.13 -19.08
C ASP A 319 6.10 -26.99 -19.44
N PHE A 320 6.50 -26.16 -20.41
CA PHE A 320 5.70 -25.07 -20.96
C PHE A 320 5.66 -25.17 -22.48
N SER A 321 4.48 -25.02 -23.07
CA SER A 321 4.34 -25.06 -24.53
C SER A 321 4.94 -23.83 -25.21
N ASN A 322 5.02 -22.71 -24.50
CA ASN A 322 5.44 -21.41 -25.03
C ASN A 322 5.86 -20.41 -23.95
N PHE A 323 6.34 -19.23 -24.35
CA PHE A 323 6.77 -18.19 -23.41
C PHE A 323 5.59 -17.62 -22.63
N ALA A 324 4.41 -17.47 -23.24
CA ALA A 324 3.23 -16.96 -22.56
C ALA A 324 2.83 -17.80 -21.32
N SER A 325 2.87 -19.13 -21.43
CA SER A 325 2.57 -20.05 -20.32
C SER A 325 3.66 -20.05 -19.24
N ALA A 326 4.94 -20.01 -19.63
CA ALA A 326 6.07 -19.89 -18.70
C ALA A 326 6.00 -18.58 -17.89
N VAL A 327 5.79 -17.44 -18.57
CA VAL A 327 5.65 -16.14 -17.91
C VAL A 327 4.37 -16.09 -17.09
N GLY A 328 3.28 -16.73 -17.52
CA GLY A 328 2.05 -16.87 -16.72
C GLY A 328 2.31 -17.54 -15.36
N ALA A 329 3.12 -18.59 -15.33
CA ALA A 329 3.50 -19.27 -14.09
C ALA A 329 4.39 -18.40 -13.17
N LEU A 330 5.30 -17.60 -13.76
CA LEU A 330 6.08 -16.63 -12.98
C LEU A 330 5.19 -15.55 -12.36
N LYS A 331 4.22 -15.03 -13.11
CA LYS A 331 3.31 -13.96 -12.64
C LYS A 331 2.37 -14.43 -11.53
N SER A 332 1.93 -15.69 -11.55
CA SER A 332 0.89 -16.17 -10.64
C SER A 332 1.39 -16.35 -9.21
N CYS A 333 2.57 -16.93 -9.03
CA CYS A 333 3.07 -17.33 -7.71
C CYS A 333 4.49 -16.84 -7.41
N GLY A 334 5.12 -16.12 -8.34
CA GLY A 334 6.51 -15.70 -8.22
C GLY A 334 7.48 -16.88 -8.28
N ILE A 335 8.70 -16.64 -7.81
CA ILE A 335 9.75 -17.65 -7.72
C ILE A 335 10.21 -17.84 -6.28
N SER A 336 10.41 -19.10 -5.90
CA SER A 336 10.88 -19.46 -4.56
C SER A 336 12.39 -19.76 -4.51
N GLY A 337 13.04 -19.72 -5.67
CA GLY A 337 14.46 -19.95 -5.88
C GLY A 337 14.86 -19.56 -7.31
N PRO A 338 16.10 -19.83 -7.75
CA PRO A 338 16.51 -19.58 -9.13
C PRO A 338 15.65 -20.36 -10.13
N VAL A 339 15.35 -19.77 -11.27
CA VAL A 339 14.59 -20.38 -12.36
C VAL A 339 15.38 -20.31 -13.66
N THR A 340 15.49 -21.45 -14.34
CA THR A 340 16.08 -21.53 -15.68
C THR A 340 15.09 -22.18 -16.64
N PHE A 341 14.82 -21.52 -17.76
CA PHE A 341 14.06 -22.05 -18.87
C PHE A 341 15.02 -22.42 -20.01
N LEU A 342 15.10 -23.70 -20.34
CA LEU A 342 15.78 -24.22 -21.52
C LEU A 342 14.79 -24.21 -22.68
N VAL A 343 15.04 -23.38 -23.69
CA VAL A 343 14.11 -23.20 -24.82
C VAL A 343 14.55 -24.08 -25.98
N SER A 344 13.65 -24.98 -26.40
CA SER A 344 13.88 -25.89 -27.51
C SER A 344 14.01 -25.14 -28.84
N PRO A 345 14.74 -25.68 -29.83
CA PRO A 345 14.76 -25.16 -31.20
C PRO A 345 13.34 -24.92 -31.74
N GLY A 346 13.10 -23.77 -32.36
CA GLY A 346 11.79 -23.40 -32.87
C GLY A 346 11.65 -21.91 -33.18
N THR A 347 10.55 -21.56 -33.85
CA THR A 347 10.10 -20.19 -34.03
C THR A 347 8.86 -19.96 -33.16
N TYR A 348 8.98 -19.04 -32.22
CA TYR A 348 7.94 -18.65 -31.27
C TYR A 348 7.36 -17.30 -31.71
N ASN A 349 6.15 -17.31 -32.27
CA ASN A 349 5.47 -16.11 -32.76
C ASN A 349 4.62 -15.48 -31.65
N GLU A 350 5.27 -14.80 -30.72
CA GLU A 350 4.68 -14.29 -29.49
C GLU A 350 5.34 -12.98 -29.08
N ARG A 351 4.54 -12.09 -28.50
CA ARG A 351 5.06 -10.96 -27.70
C ARG A 351 5.28 -11.42 -26.27
N ILE A 352 6.46 -11.16 -25.73
CA ILE A 352 6.82 -11.50 -24.36
C ILE A 352 6.79 -10.23 -23.52
N GLU A 353 5.94 -10.19 -22.48
CA GLU A 353 5.95 -9.12 -21.48
C GLU A 353 6.12 -9.70 -20.09
N ILE A 354 7.26 -9.39 -19.47
CA ILE A 354 7.63 -9.82 -18.13
C ILE A 354 7.50 -8.61 -17.20
N PRO A 355 6.54 -8.62 -16.25
CA PRO A 355 6.44 -7.59 -15.22
C PRO A 355 7.46 -7.86 -14.11
N GLU A 356 7.45 -7.05 -13.06
CA GLU A 356 8.09 -7.41 -11.80
C GLU A 356 7.60 -8.80 -11.32
N ILE A 357 8.55 -9.70 -11.04
CA ILE A 357 8.27 -11.06 -10.56
C ILE A 357 8.66 -11.15 -9.09
N ILE A 358 7.68 -11.46 -8.24
CA ILE A 358 7.91 -11.57 -6.80
C ILE A 358 8.92 -12.70 -6.52
N GLY A 359 9.89 -12.41 -5.67
CA GLY A 359 10.92 -13.37 -5.24
C GLY A 359 12.20 -13.33 -6.06
N THR A 360 12.28 -12.52 -7.12
CA THR A 360 13.55 -12.26 -7.83
C THR A 360 14.54 -11.53 -6.94
N SER A 361 15.81 -11.90 -7.09
CA SER A 361 16.93 -11.26 -6.39
C SER A 361 18.23 -11.64 -7.07
N LYS A 362 19.35 -11.09 -6.60
CA LYS A 362 20.70 -11.50 -7.03
C LYS A 362 20.92 -13.00 -6.96
N ASN A 363 20.30 -13.68 -5.98
CA ASN A 363 20.41 -15.13 -5.78
C ASN A 363 19.30 -15.90 -6.51
N ASN A 364 18.11 -15.32 -6.69
CA ASN A 364 16.98 -15.93 -7.37
C ASN A 364 16.77 -15.22 -8.71
N GLN A 365 17.50 -15.64 -9.73
CA GLN A 365 17.43 -15.06 -11.07
C GLN A 365 16.50 -15.89 -11.96
N ILE A 366 15.95 -15.27 -12.99
CA ILE A 366 15.18 -15.93 -14.05
C ILE A 366 16.02 -15.92 -15.32
N LYS A 367 16.28 -17.10 -15.90
CA LYS A 367 17.09 -17.22 -17.12
C LYS A 367 16.29 -17.90 -18.21
N PHE A 368 16.20 -17.27 -19.38
CA PHE A 368 15.75 -17.90 -20.62
C PHE A 368 16.99 -18.18 -21.47
N LEU A 369 17.24 -19.45 -21.75
CA LEU A 369 18.41 -19.93 -22.47
C LEU A 369 17.95 -20.58 -23.78
N GLY A 370 18.20 -19.92 -24.90
CA GLY A 370 17.96 -20.44 -26.23
C GLY A 370 19.02 -21.43 -26.64
N SER A 371 18.66 -22.38 -27.51
CA SER A 371 19.61 -23.35 -28.08
C SER A 371 20.61 -22.74 -29.09
N GLY A 372 20.53 -21.44 -29.35
CA GLY A 372 21.40 -20.71 -30.27
C GLY A 372 20.62 -19.79 -31.22
N ILE A 373 21.29 -18.74 -31.70
CA ILE A 373 20.67 -17.73 -32.57
C ILE A 373 20.13 -18.31 -33.89
N SER A 374 20.69 -19.42 -34.38
CA SER A 374 20.25 -20.07 -35.63
C SER A 374 19.07 -21.02 -35.44
N THR A 375 18.76 -21.42 -34.20
CA THR A 375 17.81 -22.51 -33.91
C THR A 375 16.63 -22.05 -33.05
N CYS A 376 16.79 -21.00 -32.23
CA CYS A 376 15.72 -20.42 -31.41
C CYS A 376 15.40 -18.99 -31.85
N LYS A 377 14.20 -18.78 -32.38
CA LYS A 377 13.71 -17.47 -32.83
C LYS A 377 12.45 -17.06 -32.07
N ILE A 378 12.44 -15.88 -31.49
CA ILE A 378 11.26 -15.21 -30.95
C ILE A 378 10.89 -14.10 -31.94
N THR A 379 9.67 -14.10 -32.46
CA THR A 379 9.23 -13.11 -33.44
C THR A 379 7.87 -12.52 -33.09
N TYR A 380 7.69 -11.26 -33.43
CA TYR A 380 6.44 -10.54 -33.23
C TYR A 380 6.32 -9.43 -34.29
N ALA A 381 5.10 -9.08 -34.69
CA ALA A 381 4.83 -7.92 -35.55
C ALA A 381 4.33 -6.76 -34.68
N GLY A 382 5.19 -5.77 -34.43
CA GLY A 382 4.86 -4.63 -33.58
C GLY A 382 3.63 -3.83 -34.05
N THR A 383 2.86 -3.33 -33.08
CA THR A 383 1.61 -2.58 -33.27
C THR A 383 1.67 -1.20 -32.61
N SER A 384 0.65 -0.36 -32.80
CA SER A 384 0.60 1.00 -32.22
C SER A 384 0.44 1.05 -30.69
N SER A 385 0.16 -0.06 -30.02
CA SER A 385 0.05 -0.16 -28.56
C SER A 385 1.12 -1.06 -27.93
N ALA A 386 1.78 -1.90 -28.73
CA ALA A 386 2.76 -2.87 -28.28
C ALA A 386 3.88 -2.95 -29.32
N TYR A 387 4.96 -2.19 -29.11
CA TYR A 387 5.97 -2.04 -30.16
C TYR A 387 6.98 -3.17 -30.13
N SER A 388 7.27 -3.71 -28.93
CA SER A 388 8.39 -4.63 -28.73
C SER A 388 8.04 -6.10 -28.82
N THR A 389 9.00 -6.90 -29.29
CA THR A 389 8.94 -8.38 -29.22
C THR A 389 9.11 -8.85 -27.78
N ILE A 390 10.04 -8.24 -27.03
CA ILE A 390 10.23 -8.48 -25.59
C ILE A 390 10.13 -7.16 -24.83
N TYR A 391 9.28 -7.12 -23.81
CA TYR A 391 9.17 -6.01 -22.87
C TYR A 391 9.48 -6.47 -21.45
N LEU A 392 10.56 -5.95 -20.86
CA LEU A 392 10.85 -6.05 -19.43
C LEU A 392 10.24 -4.83 -18.73
N ASN A 393 9.09 -5.06 -18.11
CA ASN A 393 8.22 -4.05 -17.51
C ASN A 393 8.41 -4.03 -15.98
N GLY A 394 9.50 -3.44 -15.50
CA GLY A 394 9.93 -3.52 -14.10
C GLY A 394 10.43 -4.91 -13.69
N ALA A 395 10.75 -5.77 -14.65
CA ALA A 395 11.36 -7.06 -14.38
C ALA A 395 12.82 -6.89 -13.98
N ASP A 396 13.18 -7.54 -12.87
CA ASP A 396 14.54 -7.53 -12.32
C ASP A 396 15.16 -8.92 -12.35
N TYR A 397 16.48 -8.98 -12.54
CA TYR A 397 17.27 -10.22 -12.54
C TYR A 397 16.82 -11.25 -13.61
N VAL A 398 16.41 -10.76 -14.78
CA VAL A 398 16.05 -11.59 -15.93
C VAL A 398 17.20 -11.66 -16.93
N THR A 399 17.48 -12.86 -17.44
CA THR A 399 18.46 -13.10 -18.51
C THR A 399 17.78 -13.64 -19.77
N PHE A 400 18.10 -13.08 -20.93
CA PHE A 400 17.85 -13.68 -22.25
C PHE A 400 19.18 -13.98 -22.93
N ASP A 401 19.45 -15.26 -23.20
CA ASP A 401 20.69 -15.71 -23.80
C ASP A 401 20.47 -16.61 -25.01
N GLY A 402 21.10 -16.30 -26.15
CA GLY A 402 21.19 -17.23 -27.29
C GLY A 402 19.97 -17.30 -28.20
N PHE A 403 19.28 -16.19 -28.46
CA PHE A 403 18.09 -16.11 -29.33
C PHE A 403 18.31 -15.25 -30.58
N THR A 404 17.61 -15.57 -31.67
CA THR A 404 17.17 -14.54 -32.62
C THR A 404 15.88 -13.91 -32.08
N ILE A 405 15.89 -12.60 -31.84
CA ILE A 405 14.76 -11.80 -31.40
C ILE A 405 14.41 -10.86 -32.54
N GLU A 406 13.29 -11.13 -33.21
CA GLU A 406 12.88 -10.43 -34.41
C GLU A 406 11.60 -9.62 -34.18
N ASN A 407 11.57 -8.41 -34.74
CA ASN A 407 10.32 -7.68 -34.91
C ASN A 407 10.04 -7.42 -36.40
N THR A 408 8.93 -7.94 -36.90
CA THR A 408 8.53 -7.88 -38.31
C THR A 408 7.61 -6.72 -38.64
N GLY A 409 7.19 -5.93 -37.64
CA GLY A 409 6.35 -4.75 -37.84
C GLY A 409 7.05 -3.72 -38.72
N THR A 410 6.34 -3.17 -39.71
CA THR A 410 6.90 -2.23 -40.70
C THR A 410 6.65 -0.76 -40.36
N THR A 411 5.88 -0.49 -39.31
CA THR A 411 5.61 0.86 -38.78
C THR A 411 6.14 1.01 -37.37
N TYR A 412 5.84 0.03 -36.51
CA TYR A 412 6.26 -0.06 -35.12
C TYR A 412 7.11 -1.32 -34.97
N SER A 413 8.39 -1.18 -34.64
CA SER A 413 9.32 -2.31 -34.68
C SER A 413 10.37 -2.16 -33.59
N VAL A 414 10.15 -2.76 -32.43
CA VAL A 414 11.13 -2.75 -31.34
C VAL A 414 11.55 -4.18 -31.01
N GLY A 415 12.85 -4.43 -30.91
CA GLY A 415 13.35 -5.75 -30.55
C GLY A 415 13.07 -6.03 -29.08
N ILE A 416 13.75 -5.29 -28.21
CA ILE A 416 13.60 -5.39 -26.75
C ILE A 416 13.39 -4.01 -26.14
N THR A 417 12.43 -3.90 -25.23
CA THR A 417 12.25 -2.72 -24.37
C THR A 417 12.53 -3.05 -22.92
N LEU A 418 13.29 -2.20 -22.24
CA LEU A 418 13.37 -2.13 -20.78
C LEU A 418 12.65 -0.85 -20.34
N GLY A 419 11.84 -0.95 -19.30
CA GLY A 419 11.12 0.17 -18.72
C GLY A 419 10.68 -0.11 -17.30
N ASN A 420 10.13 0.93 -16.64
CA ASN A 420 9.54 0.84 -15.30
C ASN A 420 10.47 0.24 -14.23
N ASN A 421 11.72 0.72 -14.19
CA ASN A 421 12.78 0.24 -13.29
C ASN A 421 13.18 -1.23 -13.49
N ALA A 422 13.31 -1.69 -14.73
CA ALA A 422 13.85 -3.02 -15.02
C ALA A 422 15.38 -3.04 -14.78
N ASN A 423 15.80 -3.55 -13.62
CA ASN A 423 17.16 -3.51 -13.10
C ASN A 423 17.88 -4.86 -13.15
N ASN A 424 19.21 -4.82 -13.20
CA ASN A 424 20.07 -5.99 -13.06
C ASN A 424 19.75 -7.12 -14.08
N ASN A 425 19.23 -6.75 -15.25
CA ASN A 425 18.92 -7.71 -16.32
C ASN A 425 20.14 -7.95 -17.20
N VAL A 426 20.17 -9.11 -17.85
CA VAL A 426 21.22 -9.50 -18.79
C VAL A 426 20.60 -9.85 -20.13
N ILE A 427 21.08 -9.19 -21.19
CA ILE A 427 20.72 -9.52 -22.57
C ILE A 427 22.02 -9.90 -23.24
N SER A 428 22.18 -11.19 -23.59
CA SER A 428 23.46 -11.69 -24.09
C SER A 428 23.38 -12.68 -25.23
N ASN A 429 24.40 -12.67 -26.10
CA ASN A 429 24.54 -13.67 -27.17
C ASN A 429 23.33 -13.74 -28.12
N ASN A 430 22.56 -12.65 -28.27
CA ASN A 430 21.37 -12.61 -29.11
C ASN A 430 21.64 -11.93 -30.46
N LEU A 431 20.87 -12.30 -31.48
CA LEU A 431 20.63 -11.50 -32.67
C LEU A 431 19.31 -10.75 -32.49
N ILE A 432 19.34 -9.43 -32.35
CA ILE A 432 18.17 -8.56 -32.24
C ILE A 432 17.97 -7.87 -33.60
N SER A 433 16.92 -8.24 -34.32
CA SER A 433 16.65 -7.79 -35.68
C SER A 433 15.30 -7.07 -35.75
N VAL A 434 15.30 -5.85 -36.27
CA VAL A 434 14.08 -5.06 -36.46
C VAL A 434 13.97 -4.58 -37.90
N TYR A 435 12.80 -4.11 -38.30
CA TYR A 435 12.58 -3.64 -39.66
C TYR A 435 13.54 -2.49 -40.02
N ALA A 436 14.22 -2.63 -41.16
CA ALA A 436 15.17 -1.64 -41.66
C ALA A 436 14.46 -0.47 -42.37
N GLY A 437 13.64 0.30 -41.64
CA GLY A 437 12.97 1.49 -42.16
C GLY A 437 13.55 2.80 -41.64
N THR A 438 12.90 3.91 -41.96
CA THR A 438 13.35 5.29 -41.64
C THR A 438 12.51 5.97 -40.56
N SER A 439 11.61 5.22 -39.90
CA SER A 439 10.75 5.72 -38.83
C SER A 439 11.44 5.63 -37.47
N SER A 440 11.32 6.66 -36.64
CA SER A 440 11.84 6.69 -35.26
C SER A 440 11.22 5.64 -34.33
N TYR A 441 10.13 4.97 -34.76
CA TYR A 441 9.50 3.87 -34.02
C TYR A 441 10.17 2.50 -34.26
N MET A 442 11.28 2.47 -34.99
CA MET A 442 12.04 1.26 -35.30
C MET A 442 13.36 1.26 -34.52
N ILE A 443 13.48 0.41 -33.50
CA ILE A 443 14.56 0.45 -32.51
C ILE A 443 14.99 -0.97 -32.16
N GLY A 444 16.27 -1.30 -32.29
CA GLY A 444 16.78 -2.62 -31.88
C GLY A 444 16.61 -2.87 -30.37
N LEU A 445 17.26 -2.05 -29.55
CA LEU A 445 17.15 -2.07 -28.08
C LEU A 445 16.71 -0.71 -27.54
N ARG A 446 15.63 -0.71 -26.76
CA ARG A 446 15.02 0.52 -26.24
C ARG A 446 15.00 0.53 -24.71
N GLY A 447 15.50 1.60 -24.12
CA GLY A 447 15.05 2.06 -22.82
C GLY A 447 13.95 3.12 -23.01
N SER A 448 12.73 2.87 -22.52
CA SER A 448 11.66 3.88 -22.43
C SER A 448 10.77 3.70 -21.19
N ALA A 449 10.07 4.75 -20.75
CA ALA A 449 9.01 4.64 -19.73
C ALA A 449 7.74 3.93 -20.23
N SER A 450 7.63 3.74 -21.55
CA SER A 450 6.45 3.17 -22.21
C SER A 450 6.86 2.24 -23.35
N ASP A 451 6.10 1.15 -23.54
CA ASP A 451 6.26 0.29 -24.72
C ASP A 451 5.64 0.90 -25.99
N GLY A 452 4.63 1.77 -25.84
CA GLY A 452 3.92 2.40 -26.96
C GLY A 452 4.50 3.72 -27.46
N SER A 453 5.61 4.20 -26.89
CA SER A 453 6.26 5.46 -27.27
C SER A 453 7.72 5.54 -26.80
N THR A 454 8.47 6.54 -27.25
CA THR A 454 9.83 6.85 -26.77
C THR A 454 9.78 8.02 -25.78
N THR A 455 9.64 7.72 -24.50
CA THR A 455 9.44 8.72 -23.44
C THR A 455 10.45 8.58 -22.31
N ALA A 456 10.77 9.71 -21.68
CA ALA A 456 11.65 9.77 -20.52
C ALA A 456 11.03 9.03 -19.33
N GLY A 457 11.82 8.22 -18.62
CA GLY A 457 11.36 7.53 -17.41
C GLY A 457 12.49 6.91 -16.62
N SER A 458 12.20 6.40 -15.43
CA SER A 458 13.17 5.59 -14.70
C SER A 458 13.18 4.20 -15.31
N ILE A 459 14.21 3.92 -16.11
CA ILE A 459 14.23 2.75 -16.99
C ILE A 459 14.77 1.54 -16.26
N GLY A 460 15.90 1.72 -15.57
CA GLY A 460 16.55 0.69 -14.80
C GLY A 460 18.05 0.85 -14.71
N PHE A 461 18.61 0.22 -13.69
CA PHE A 461 20.01 0.32 -13.27
C PHE A 461 20.74 -1.02 -13.45
N ASN A 462 22.06 -0.95 -13.67
CA ASN A 462 22.95 -2.11 -13.70
C ASN A 462 22.55 -3.20 -14.72
N ASN A 463 21.91 -2.84 -15.83
CA ASN A 463 21.63 -3.78 -16.90
C ASN A 463 22.90 -4.06 -17.70
N TYR A 464 23.06 -5.31 -18.14
CA TYR A 464 24.23 -5.76 -18.89
C TYR A 464 23.84 -6.28 -20.27
N ILE A 465 24.24 -5.54 -21.29
CA ILE A 465 24.00 -5.83 -22.69
C ILE A 465 25.30 -6.33 -23.29
N TYR A 466 25.42 -7.63 -23.52
CA TYR A 466 26.71 -8.27 -23.80
C TYR A 466 26.69 -9.16 -25.04
N ASN A 467 27.64 -8.96 -25.97
CA ASN A 467 27.84 -9.86 -27.11
C ASN A 467 26.58 -10.10 -27.95
N ASN A 468 25.75 -9.07 -28.13
CA ASN A 468 24.60 -9.13 -29.03
C ASN A 468 24.95 -8.53 -30.40
N ARG A 469 24.28 -8.98 -31.45
CA ARG A 469 24.19 -8.25 -32.72
C ARG A 469 22.82 -7.59 -32.81
N ILE A 470 22.79 -6.27 -33.00
CA ILE A 470 21.59 -5.45 -33.09
C ILE A 470 21.56 -4.84 -34.49
N THR A 471 20.58 -5.25 -35.31
CA THR A 471 20.56 -4.90 -36.73
C THR A 471 19.22 -4.32 -37.19
N GLY A 472 19.31 -3.35 -38.10
CA GLY A 472 18.16 -2.65 -38.68
C GLY A 472 17.74 -1.40 -37.89
N GLY A 473 16.51 -0.95 -38.14
CA GLY A 473 15.89 0.15 -37.41
C GLY A 473 16.36 1.55 -37.81
N TYR A 474 15.74 2.54 -37.18
CA TYR A 474 16.19 3.93 -37.21
C TYR A 474 17.27 4.18 -36.15
N TYR A 475 17.04 3.59 -34.98
CA TYR A 475 17.99 3.51 -33.88
C TYR A 475 18.48 2.06 -33.73
N GLY A 476 19.79 1.86 -33.58
CA GLY A 476 20.29 0.59 -33.05
C GLY A 476 19.90 0.46 -31.57
N ILE A 477 20.37 1.40 -30.76
CA ILE A 477 20.02 1.54 -29.34
C ILE A 477 19.43 2.94 -29.09
N TYR A 478 18.31 3.01 -28.39
CA TYR A 478 17.73 4.26 -27.88
C TYR A 478 17.52 4.15 -26.37
N TRP A 479 17.99 5.10 -25.56
CA TRP A 479 17.85 5.03 -24.10
C TRP A 479 17.52 6.38 -23.48
N TYR A 480 16.32 6.51 -22.91
CA TYR A 480 15.84 7.80 -22.39
C TYR A 480 15.49 7.76 -20.90
N ASN A 481 16.49 8.02 -20.04
CA ASN A 481 16.25 8.12 -18.61
C ASN A 481 15.53 9.43 -18.23
N SER A 482 14.81 9.41 -17.11
CA SER A 482 14.23 10.60 -16.50
C SER A 482 15.34 11.50 -15.97
N GLY A 483 15.40 12.74 -16.47
CA GLY A 483 16.30 13.78 -15.98
C GLY A 483 15.82 15.15 -16.41
N SER A 484 16.16 16.17 -15.62
CA SER A 484 16.10 17.58 -16.02
C SER A 484 17.49 18.06 -16.37
N SER A 485 17.56 19.22 -17.04
CA SER A 485 18.78 19.99 -17.26
C SER A 485 19.53 20.37 -15.97
N THR A 486 19.01 20.06 -14.77
CA THR A 486 19.61 20.37 -13.46
C THR A 486 19.88 19.13 -12.60
N SER A 487 19.51 17.93 -13.04
CA SER A 487 19.51 16.70 -12.22
C SER A 487 20.29 15.52 -12.81
N ALA A 488 21.17 15.74 -13.79
CA ALA A 488 22.06 14.73 -14.37
C ALA A 488 23.20 14.29 -13.41
N LYS A 489 22.85 13.76 -12.23
CA LYS A 489 23.79 13.16 -11.26
C LYS A 489 23.45 11.71 -10.90
N THR A 490 22.44 11.12 -11.52
CA THR A 490 22.05 9.73 -11.26
C THR A 490 22.89 8.78 -12.11
N TYR A 491 23.68 7.93 -11.45
CA TYR A 491 24.49 6.91 -12.09
C TYR A 491 23.66 5.64 -12.29
N PHE A 492 23.14 5.45 -13.50
CA PHE A 492 22.37 4.26 -13.89
C PHE A 492 23.25 3.02 -14.06
N ASN A 493 24.53 3.19 -14.39
CA ASN A 493 25.54 2.13 -14.44
C ASN A 493 25.21 0.97 -15.41
N ASN A 494 24.43 1.23 -16.46
CA ASN A 494 24.18 0.26 -17.52
C ASN A 494 25.47 0.01 -18.32
N THR A 495 25.73 -1.25 -18.66
CA THR A 495 26.94 -1.69 -19.35
C THR A 495 26.58 -2.29 -20.70
N TYR A 496 27.22 -1.80 -21.76
CA TYR A 496 27.12 -2.28 -23.13
C TYR A 496 28.50 -2.74 -23.57
N GLU A 497 28.68 -4.05 -23.76
CA GLU A 497 30.00 -4.62 -24.02
C GLU A 497 29.99 -5.64 -25.15
N LYS A 498 30.95 -5.54 -26.08
CA LYS A 498 31.14 -6.46 -27.21
C LYS A 498 29.92 -6.61 -28.13
N ASN A 499 29.04 -5.61 -28.17
CA ASN A 499 27.90 -5.64 -29.07
C ASN A 499 28.29 -5.16 -30.47
N ILE A 500 27.60 -5.70 -31.46
CA ILE A 500 27.66 -5.28 -32.85
C ILE A 500 26.35 -4.56 -33.16
N ILE A 501 26.42 -3.33 -33.67
CA ILE A 501 25.27 -2.51 -34.04
C ILE A 501 25.42 -2.13 -35.51
N ASP A 502 24.53 -2.64 -36.36
CA ASP A 502 24.65 -2.54 -37.81
C ASP A 502 23.33 -2.22 -38.53
N ASN A 503 23.42 -1.76 -39.78
CA ASN A 503 22.27 -1.56 -40.66
C ASN A 503 21.18 -0.58 -40.14
N PHE A 504 21.56 0.32 -39.23
CA PHE A 504 20.69 1.35 -38.68
C PHE A 504 20.53 2.51 -39.67
N TYR A 505 19.41 3.24 -39.61
CA TYR A 505 19.20 4.41 -40.49
C TYR A 505 19.97 5.63 -40.00
N TYR A 506 19.64 6.17 -38.83
CA TYR A 506 20.13 7.50 -38.43
C TYR A 506 21.04 7.51 -37.20
N TYR A 507 20.76 6.69 -36.18
CA TYR A 507 21.55 6.67 -34.96
C TYR A 507 21.95 5.24 -34.60
N GLY A 508 23.25 4.96 -34.50
CA GLY A 508 23.72 3.69 -33.95
C GLY A 508 23.27 3.56 -32.50
N VAL A 509 23.59 4.58 -31.71
CA VAL A 509 23.19 4.71 -30.31
C VAL A 509 22.77 6.14 -30.02
N MET A 510 21.59 6.33 -29.40
CA MET A 510 21.12 7.61 -28.88
C MET A 510 20.73 7.48 -27.40
N MET A 511 21.32 8.29 -26.53
CA MET A 511 21.11 8.23 -25.08
C MET A 511 20.84 9.61 -24.49
N TYR A 512 19.89 9.69 -23.56
CA TYR A 512 19.53 10.91 -22.83
C TYR A 512 19.60 10.70 -21.33
N TYR A 513 20.24 11.63 -20.62
CA TYR A 513 20.32 11.66 -19.15
C TYR A 513 20.86 10.36 -18.55
N ASN A 514 21.84 9.75 -19.21
CA ASN A 514 22.51 8.56 -18.70
C ASN A 514 23.70 8.96 -17.82
N GLY A 515 24.04 8.10 -16.86
CA GLY A 515 25.21 8.32 -16.02
C GLY A 515 25.85 6.99 -15.61
N GLY A 516 27.18 6.98 -15.51
CA GLY A 516 27.96 5.77 -15.22
C GLY A 516 27.92 4.71 -16.32
N THR A 517 27.51 5.08 -17.53
CA THR A 517 27.40 4.18 -18.68
C THR A 517 28.76 3.61 -19.01
N LYS A 518 28.83 2.30 -19.21
CA LYS A 518 30.06 1.62 -19.62
C LYS A 518 29.87 1.07 -21.02
N PHE A 519 30.38 1.77 -22.04
CA PHE A 519 30.27 1.38 -23.44
C PHE A 519 31.64 0.91 -23.95
N LYS A 520 31.87 -0.41 -23.97
CA LYS A 520 33.21 -0.99 -24.18
C LYS A 520 33.24 -2.02 -25.29
N PHE A 521 34.29 -2.01 -26.12
CA PHE A 521 34.53 -3.07 -27.12
C PHE A 521 33.38 -3.29 -28.12
N ASN A 522 32.49 -2.30 -28.30
CA ASN A 522 31.38 -2.41 -29.24
C ASN A 522 31.82 -2.01 -30.65
N LYS A 523 31.10 -2.50 -31.66
CA LYS A 523 31.26 -2.12 -33.05
C LYS A 523 29.96 -1.50 -33.57
N ILE A 524 30.01 -0.26 -34.07
CA ILE A 524 28.90 0.43 -34.71
C ILE A 524 29.31 0.70 -36.16
N TYR A 525 28.58 0.16 -37.14
CA TYR A 525 28.97 0.28 -38.56
C TYR A 525 27.77 0.09 -39.51
N GLN A 526 27.98 0.28 -40.82
CA GLN A 526 26.95 0.16 -41.86
C GLN A 526 25.69 1.02 -41.62
N PRO A 527 25.83 2.34 -41.38
CA PRO A 527 24.69 3.24 -41.41
C PRO A 527 24.09 3.31 -42.81
N ARG A 528 22.76 3.37 -42.91
CA ARG A 528 22.05 3.52 -44.18
C ARG A 528 21.88 4.97 -44.62
N TYR A 529 22.02 5.93 -43.71
CA TYR A 529 21.97 7.36 -44.03
C TYR A 529 23.36 7.99 -43.96
N SER A 530 23.70 8.79 -44.98
CA SER A 530 25.01 9.45 -45.06
C SER A 530 25.26 10.46 -43.94
N TYR A 531 24.20 11.00 -43.29
CA TYR A 531 24.36 11.89 -42.13
C TYR A 531 24.16 11.18 -40.78
N ALA A 532 24.25 9.86 -40.74
CA ALA A 532 24.05 9.09 -39.52
C ALA A 532 25.12 9.32 -38.46
N TYR A 533 24.70 9.23 -37.20
CA TYR A 533 25.54 9.33 -36.02
C TYR A 533 25.86 7.94 -35.46
N GLY A 534 27.08 7.76 -34.98
CA GLY A 534 27.50 6.53 -34.30
C GLY A 534 26.96 6.47 -32.88
N LEU A 535 27.55 7.24 -31.96
CA LEU A 535 27.19 7.34 -30.55
C LEU A 535 26.82 8.79 -30.21
N MET A 536 25.54 9.02 -29.90
CA MET A 536 25.01 10.33 -29.53
C MET A 536 24.52 10.31 -28.08
N MET A 537 25.10 11.15 -27.23
CA MET A 537 24.77 11.20 -25.79
C MET A 537 24.45 12.63 -25.35
N TYR A 538 23.24 12.82 -24.85
CA TYR A 538 22.73 14.08 -24.33
C TYR A 538 22.69 14.06 -22.81
N TYR A 539 23.33 15.07 -22.21
CA TYR A 539 23.50 15.22 -20.76
C TYR A 539 24.06 13.97 -20.07
N PRO A 540 25.16 13.38 -20.58
CA PRO A 540 25.84 12.26 -19.94
C PRO A 540 26.58 12.66 -18.67
N ALA A 541 26.82 11.71 -17.76
CA ALA A 541 27.59 11.94 -16.53
C ALA A 541 28.44 10.73 -16.12
N GLY A 542 29.77 10.88 -16.06
CA GLY A 542 30.67 9.86 -15.51
C GLY A 542 30.73 8.55 -16.32
N ASP A 543 30.53 8.63 -17.63
CA ASP A 543 30.54 7.47 -18.52
C ASP A 543 31.97 7.01 -18.88
N THR A 544 32.11 5.72 -19.21
CA THR A 544 33.36 5.09 -19.68
C THR A 544 33.16 4.55 -21.09
N ILE A 545 33.83 5.17 -22.07
CA ILE A 545 33.81 4.77 -23.48
C ILE A 545 35.21 4.32 -23.89
N VAL A 546 35.40 3.03 -24.14
CA VAL A 546 36.74 2.48 -24.39
C VAL A 546 36.74 1.36 -25.42
N SER A 547 37.74 1.36 -26.29
CA SER A 547 38.02 0.29 -27.26
C SER A 547 36.86 -0.03 -28.23
N ASN A 548 36.02 0.95 -28.56
CA ASN A 548 34.95 0.78 -29.54
C ASN A 548 35.44 1.07 -30.97
N VAL A 549 34.81 0.42 -31.95
CA VAL A 549 34.96 0.75 -33.38
C VAL A 549 33.66 1.43 -33.83
N ILE A 550 33.73 2.66 -34.30
CA ILE A 550 32.55 3.46 -34.68
C ILE A 550 32.76 4.03 -36.07
N GLU A 551 32.01 3.50 -37.04
CA GLU A 551 32.02 3.85 -38.46
C GLU A 551 30.65 4.47 -38.82
N PRO A 552 30.44 5.76 -38.52
CA PRO A 552 29.18 6.48 -38.77
C PRO A 552 29.07 6.93 -40.24
N GLY A 553 27.93 7.53 -40.60
CA GLY A 553 27.80 8.23 -41.88
C GLY A 553 28.45 9.61 -41.81
N TYR A 554 28.31 10.29 -40.67
CA TYR A 554 28.77 11.66 -40.47
C TYR A 554 29.54 11.85 -39.17
N ILE A 555 28.88 11.80 -38.00
CA ILE A 555 29.56 12.02 -36.71
C ILE A 555 29.71 10.71 -35.95
N GLY A 556 30.94 10.39 -35.55
CA GLY A 556 31.25 9.16 -34.83
C GLY A 556 30.72 9.21 -33.41
N ILE A 557 31.14 10.23 -32.66
CA ILE A 557 30.75 10.44 -31.28
C ILE A 557 30.31 11.88 -31.11
N TYR A 558 29.11 12.09 -30.58
CA TYR A 558 28.56 13.39 -30.23
C TYR A 558 28.14 13.40 -28.77
N TYR A 559 28.73 14.31 -27.99
CA TYR A 559 28.42 14.48 -26.58
C TYR A 559 27.97 15.92 -26.32
N TYR A 560 26.78 16.05 -25.76
CA TYR A 560 26.26 17.34 -25.30
C TYR A 560 26.27 17.36 -23.77
N TYR A 561 27.35 17.91 -23.22
CA TYR A 561 27.51 18.16 -21.79
C TYR A 561 26.85 19.47 -21.37
N TYR A 562 26.80 19.70 -20.06
CA TYR A 562 26.58 21.05 -19.51
C TYR A 562 27.81 21.93 -19.67
#